data_AF-H2YVN1-F1
#
_entry.id   AF-H2YVN1-F1
#
_cell.length_a   1.000
_cell.length_b   1.000
_cell.length_c   1.000
_cell.angle_alpha   90.00
_cell.angle_beta   90.00
_cell.angle_gamma   90.00
#
_symmetry.space_group_name_H-M   'P 1'
#
loop_
_entity.id
_entity.type
_entity.pdbx_description
1 polymer ?
#
loop_
_entity_poly.entity_id
_entity_poly.type
_entity_poly.pdbx_seq_one_letter_code
_entity_poly.pdbx_strand_id
1 'polypeptide(L)'
;MGECDAWSGFPIPGPSILKENSTTGISFLIVKLGLASGNSLFQQIEMGRAQLNIVVNLKSLLKQRTTKTIERISPWAKYVVQCDHNQGFKWKFWNPPSSQRFQITHTRPRKPDRLRIYEAHIGIASERCEISTYRYFTSNILPRIRDQGYNSLLLMAVVEHSYYPSWG
;
A
#
# COMPACT_ATOMS: atom_id res chain seq x y z
N MET A 1 6.91 -10.07 -13.09
CA MET A 1 7.42 -8.83 -13.70
C MET A 1 6.23 -7.95 -14.04
N GLY A 2 5.89 -7.00 -13.18
CA GLY A 2 4.81 -6.03 -13.42
C GLY A 2 5.44 -4.69 -13.80
N GLU A 3 5.04 -4.15 -14.95
CA GLU A 3 5.46 -2.84 -15.45
C GLU A 3 5.36 -1.76 -14.37
N CYS A 4 6.50 -1.20 -13.96
CA CYS A 4 6.52 -0.06 -13.04
C CYS A 4 6.84 1.27 -13.73
N ASP A 5 7.43 1.30 -14.92
CA ASP A 5 7.87 2.55 -15.55
C ASP A 5 7.80 2.46 -17.09
N ALA A 6 6.68 2.87 -17.70
CA ALA A 6 6.57 3.08 -19.15
C ALA A 6 6.83 4.54 -19.58
N TRP A 7 7.58 5.33 -18.79
CA TRP A 7 7.65 6.79 -19.00
C TRP A 7 9.02 7.40 -18.64
N SER A 8 10.11 6.87 -19.18
CA SER A 8 11.47 7.43 -19.01
C SER A 8 11.93 8.26 -20.22
N GLY A 9 11.21 9.34 -20.56
CA GLY A 9 11.57 10.15 -21.74
C GLY A 9 11.08 11.60 -21.81
N PHE A 10 10.39 12.15 -20.81
CA PHE A 10 9.87 13.52 -20.86
C PHE A 10 10.33 14.36 -19.66
N PRO A 11 10.57 15.68 -19.85
CA PRO A 11 11.02 16.58 -18.79
C PRO A 11 10.00 16.59 -17.65
N ILE A 12 10.47 16.33 -16.44
CA ILE A 12 9.67 16.25 -15.21
C ILE A 12 9.26 17.69 -14.82
N PRO A 13 7.96 18.05 -14.81
CA PRO A 13 7.53 19.31 -14.23
C PRO A 13 7.83 19.33 -12.73
N GLY A 14 8.20 20.49 -12.19
CA GLY A 14 8.60 20.65 -10.79
C GLY A 14 7.57 20.14 -9.78
N PRO A 15 8.03 19.74 -8.57
CA PRO A 15 7.17 19.17 -7.53
C PRO A 15 6.05 20.15 -7.12
N SER A 16 4.80 19.68 -7.11
CA SER A 16 3.64 20.46 -6.65
C SER A 16 3.29 20.10 -5.20
N ILE A 17 3.14 21.13 -4.37
CA ILE A 17 2.84 21.03 -2.94
C ILE A 17 1.35 20.69 -2.73
N LEU A 18 1.04 19.55 -2.10
CA LEU A 18 -0.36 19.13 -1.87
C LEU A 18 -0.92 19.59 -0.52
N LYS A 19 -0.07 19.76 0.50
CA LYS A 19 -0.43 20.29 1.82
C LYS A 19 0.84 20.66 2.57
N GLU A 20 0.84 21.81 3.22
CA GLU A 20 1.86 22.21 4.20
C GLU A 20 1.18 22.40 5.56
N ASN A 21 1.53 21.55 6.52
CA ASN A 21 1.18 21.75 7.92
C ASN A 21 2.48 21.97 8.68
N SER A 22 2.61 23.13 9.33
CA SER A 22 3.70 23.38 10.28
C SER A 22 3.17 23.15 11.69
N THR A 23 3.83 22.28 12.43
CA THR A 23 3.69 22.23 13.89
C THR A 23 5.08 21.95 14.42
N THR A 24 5.51 22.71 15.42
CA THR A 24 6.81 22.59 16.10
C THR A 24 8.06 22.63 15.20
N GLY A 25 8.05 23.43 14.13
CA GLY A 25 9.24 23.69 13.30
C GLY A 25 9.57 22.59 12.27
N ILE A 26 8.63 21.67 12.03
CA ILE A 26 8.69 20.67 10.97
C ILE A 26 7.54 20.96 9.98
N SER A 27 7.87 21.36 8.75
CA SER A 27 6.89 21.43 7.65
C SER A 27 6.76 20.05 7.02
N PHE A 28 5.54 19.52 7.00
CA PHE A 28 5.21 18.31 6.23
C PHE A 28 4.78 18.71 4.84
N LEU A 29 5.50 18.22 3.83
CA LEU A 29 5.13 18.46 2.45
C LEU A 29 4.84 17.15 1.72
N ILE A 30 3.60 16.97 1.26
CA ILE A 30 3.24 15.85 0.38
C ILE A 30 3.39 16.34 -1.06
N VAL A 31 4.27 15.68 -1.81
CA VAL A 31 4.56 16.00 -3.22
C VAL A 31 3.99 14.92 -4.12
N LYS A 32 3.24 15.32 -5.16
CA LYS A 32 2.88 14.46 -6.30
C LYS A 32 4.05 14.41 -7.28
N LEU A 33 4.50 13.21 -7.62
CA LEU A 33 5.41 12.96 -8.75
C LEU A 33 4.59 12.38 -9.91
N GLY A 34 4.34 13.18 -10.96
CA GLY A 34 3.70 12.72 -12.21
C GLY A 34 2.76 13.71 -12.90
N LEU A 35 2.74 13.65 -14.24
CA LEU A 35 2.02 14.53 -15.18
C LEU A 35 0.51 14.57 -14.92
N ALA A 36 0.01 15.74 -14.49
CA ALA A 36 -1.33 16.16 -14.86
C ALA A 36 -1.20 17.56 -15.46
N SER A 37 -1.27 17.64 -16.78
CA SER A 37 -1.39 18.90 -17.50
C SER A 37 -2.77 19.51 -17.18
N GLY A 38 -2.82 20.49 -16.29
CA GLY A 38 -4.01 21.30 -16.06
C GLY A 38 -4.18 21.77 -14.63
N ASN A 39 -4.19 23.10 -14.45
CA ASN A 39 -4.41 23.79 -13.17
C ASN A 39 -5.80 23.49 -12.55
N SER A 40 -6.75 22.91 -13.29
CA SER A 40 -8.13 22.68 -12.81
C SER A 40 -8.25 21.50 -11.83
N LEU A 41 -7.39 20.49 -11.95
CA LEU A 41 -7.41 19.31 -11.06
C LEU A 41 -6.81 19.64 -9.68
N PHE A 42 -5.97 20.68 -9.62
CA PHE A 42 -5.31 21.15 -8.40
C PHE A 42 -6.27 21.86 -7.43
N GLN A 43 -7.17 22.71 -7.95
CA GLN A 43 -8.20 23.38 -7.12
C GLN A 43 -9.22 22.40 -6.52
N GLN A 44 -9.44 21.25 -7.17
CA GLN A 44 -10.38 20.24 -6.67
C GLN A 44 -9.82 19.42 -5.49
N ILE A 45 -8.49 19.33 -5.35
CA ILE A 45 -7.81 18.66 -4.22
C ILE A 45 -7.90 19.52 -2.95
N GLU A 46 -7.69 20.84 -3.04
CA GLU A 46 -7.86 21.77 -1.90
C GLU A 46 -9.29 21.80 -1.37
N MET A 47 -10.29 21.68 -2.26
CA MET A 47 -11.71 21.72 -1.86
C MET A 47 -12.29 20.36 -1.42
N GLY A 48 -11.47 19.32 -1.24
CA GLY A 48 -11.94 18.00 -0.81
C GLY A 48 -12.87 17.28 -1.81
N ARG A 49 -12.85 17.70 -3.09
CA ARG A 49 -13.76 17.20 -4.14
C ARG A 49 -13.08 16.35 -5.22
N ALA A 50 -11.75 16.29 -5.28
CA ALA A 50 -11.05 15.46 -6.25
C ALA A 50 -10.90 14.01 -5.78
N GLN A 51 -11.59 13.09 -6.47
CA GLN A 51 -11.25 11.66 -6.45
C GLN A 51 -10.02 11.45 -7.34
N LEU A 52 -8.85 11.31 -6.73
CA LEU A 52 -7.66 10.85 -7.46
C LEU A 52 -7.89 9.40 -7.89
N ASN A 53 -8.17 9.20 -9.18
CA ASN A 53 -8.43 7.89 -9.82
C ASN A 53 -7.16 7.25 -10.40
N ILE A 54 -5.96 7.72 -10.01
CA ILE A 54 -4.67 7.26 -10.52
C ILE A 54 -3.80 6.84 -9.33
N VAL A 55 -3.10 5.73 -9.46
CA VAL A 55 -2.06 5.32 -8.50
C VAL A 55 -0.90 6.30 -8.62
N VAL A 56 -0.74 7.18 -7.62
CA VAL A 56 0.29 8.21 -7.59
C VAL A 56 1.38 7.83 -6.58
N ASN A 57 2.64 8.06 -6.93
CA ASN A 57 3.74 7.98 -5.97
C ASN A 57 3.72 9.23 -5.07
N LEU A 58 3.65 9.02 -3.77
CA LEU A 58 3.72 10.08 -2.78
C LEU A 58 5.02 10.01 -2.00
N LYS A 59 5.46 11.15 -1.49
CA LYS A 59 6.57 11.27 -0.55
C LYS A 59 6.21 12.28 0.51
N SER A 60 6.62 12.05 1.76
CA SER A 60 6.65 13.10 2.77
C SER A 60 8.04 13.71 2.81
N LEU A 61 8.12 15.04 2.75
CA LEU A 61 9.34 15.79 2.97
C LEU A 61 9.30 16.39 4.37
N LEU A 62 10.38 16.15 5.12
CA LEU A 62 10.64 16.74 6.42
C LEU A 62 11.76 17.76 6.26
N LYS A 63 11.47 19.03 6.56
CA LYS A 63 12.47 20.08 6.63
C LYS A 63 12.96 20.20 8.07
N GLN A 64 14.24 19.96 8.30
CA GLN A 64 14.86 20.18 9.61
C GLN A 64 15.21 21.66 9.81
N ARG A 65 15.62 22.05 11.02
CA ARG A 65 16.18 23.40 11.29
C ARG A 65 17.44 23.70 10.48
N THR A 66 18.16 22.66 10.05
CA THR A 66 19.25 22.73 9.06
C THR A 66 18.69 22.85 7.63
N THR A 67 19.49 23.28 6.66
CA THR A 67 19.10 23.30 5.22
C THR A 67 18.83 21.92 4.61
N LYS A 68 19.00 20.83 5.38
CA LYS A 68 18.77 19.44 4.96
C LYS A 68 17.28 19.10 4.92
N THR A 69 16.84 18.61 3.76
CA THR A 69 15.53 17.99 3.57
C THR A 69 15.65 16.47 3.62
N ILE A 70 14.73 15.81 4.31
CA ILE A 70 14.70 14.35 4.45
C ILE A 70 13.40 13.81 3.86
N GLU A 71 13.51 12.81 2.98
CA GLU A 71 12.36 12.09 2.45
C GLU A 71 11.98 10.92 3.37
N ARG A 72 10.68 10.75 3.65
CA ARG A 72 10.13 9.61 4.38
C ARG A 72 8.85 9.11 3.72
N ILE A 73 8.50 7.88 4.07
CA ILE A 73 7.15 7.34 3.85
C ILE A 73 6.29 7.81 5.01
N SER A 74 5.03 8.16 4.72
CA SER A 74 4.08 8.52 5.77
C SER A 74 3.87 7.33 6.74
N PRO A 75 3.88 7.55 8.07
CA PRO A 75 3.52 6.50 9.04
C PRO A 75 2.11 5.94 8.82
N TRP A 76 1.26 6.67 8.11
CA TRP A 76 -0.13 6.31 7.78
C TRP A 76 -0.29 5.82 6.34
N ALA A 77 0.82 5.50 5.65
CA ALA A 77 0.77 4.96 4.30
C ALA A 77 0.02 3.62 4.29
N LYS A 78 -1.07 3.56 3.53
CA LYS A 78 -1.90 2.34 3.41
C LYS A 78 -1.29 1.28 2.51
N TYR A 79 -0.38 1.66 1.61
CA TYR A 79 0.19 0.77 0.62
C TYR A 79 1.56 1.28 0.18
N VAL A 80 2.55 0.40 0.21
CA VAL A 80 3.90 0.65 -0.28
C VAL A 80 4.30 -0.48 -1.21
N VAL A 81 5.17 -0.19 -2.16
CA VAL A 81 5.65 -1.20 -3.11
C VAL A 81 7.15 -1.02 -3.30
N GLN A 82 7.87 -2.13 -3.32
CA GLN A 82 9.24 -2.17 -3.81
C GLN A 82 9.22 -2.44 -5.32
N CYS A 83 9.62 -1.46 -6.13
CA CYS A 83 9.62 -1.60 -7.59
C CYS A 83 10.82 -2.40 -8.10
N ASP A 84 11.94 -2.34 -7.38
CA ASP A 84 13.19 -3.00 -7.72
C ASP A 84 13.90 -3.38 -6.42
N HIS A 85 14.56 -4.53 -6.40
CA HIS A 85 15.21 -5.09 -5.21
C HIS A 85 16.32 -4.17 -4.66
N ASN A 86 16.92 -3.36 -5.54
CA ASN A 86 17.96 -2.40 -5.18
C ASN A 86 17.41 -1.03 -4.75
N GLN A 87 16.09 -0.80 -4.87
CA GLN A 87 15.46 0.46 -4.49
C GLN A 87 14.70 0.33 -3.17
N GLY A 88 14.65 1.43 -2.44
CA GLY A 88 13.78 1.56 -1.28
C GLY A 88 12.30 1.50 -1.67
N PHE A 89 11.45 1.26 -0.67
CA PHE A 89 10.00 1.23 -0.84
C PHE A 89 9.46 2.58 -1.31
N LYS A 90 8.47 2.54 -2.21
CA LYS A 90 7.75 3.72 -2.69
C LYS A 90 6.33 3.72 -2.11
N TRP A 91 5.90 4.86 -1.57
CA TRP A 91 4.54 5.02 -1.09
C TRP A 91 3.59 5.21 -2.27
N LYS A 92 2.65 4.28 -2.43
CA LYS A 92 1.60 4.32 -3.44
C LYS A 92 0.32 4.85 -2.81
N PHE A 93 -0.20 5.95 -3.34
CA PHE A 93 -1.52 6.43 -2.93
C PHE A 93 -2.59 5.43 -3.39
N TRP A 94 -3.26 4.82 -2.42
CA TRP A 94 -4.26 3.79 -2.67
C TRP A 94 -5.67 4.35 -2.49
N ASN A 95 -6.31 4.71 -3.60
CA ASN A 95 -7.70 5.15 -3.67
C ASN A 95 -8.37 4.58 -4.93
N PRO A 96 -8.63 3.25 -4.98
CA PRO A 96 -9.28 2.66 -6.13
C PRO A 96 -10.71 3.20 -6.31
N PRO A 97 -11.22 3.27 -7.56
CA PRO A 97 -12.58 3.67 -7.85
C PRO A 97 -13.57 2.68 -7.21
N SER A 98 -14.81 3.13 -6.97
CA SER A 98 -15.84 2.34 -6.28
C SER A 98 -16.09 0.96 -6.90
N SER A 99 -15.95 0.82 -8.23
CA SER A 99 -16.09 -0.45 -8.95
C SER A 99 -14.97 -1.47 -8.66
N GLN A 100 -13.82 -1.02 -8.18
CA GLN A 100 -12.65 -1.85 -7.86
C GLN A 100 -12.46 -2.05 -6.36
N ARG A 101 -13.30 -1.44 -5.51
CA ARG A 101 -13.26 -1.64 -4.07
C ARG A 101 -13.87 -2.98 -3.71
N PHE A 102 -13.19 -3.74 -2.87
CA PHE A 102 -13.72 -4.99 -2.35
C PHE A 102 -14.96 -4.71 -1.50
N GLN A 103 -16.06 -5.38 -1.83
CA GLN A 103 -17.30 -5.33 -1.07
C GLN A 103 -17.40 -6.59 -0.21
N ILE A 104 -17.62 -6.40 1.09
CA ILE A 104 -17.82 -7.51 2.02
C ILE A 104 -19.21 -8.09 1.77
N THR A 105 -19.26 -9.29 1.20
CA THR A 105 -20.50 -10.01 0.90
C THR A 105 -20.95 -10.94 2.01
N HIS A 106 -20.08 -11.25 2.96
CA HIS A 106 -20.32 -12.23 4.03
C HIS A 106 -20.34 -11.58 5.41
N THR A 107 -21.22 -12.06 6.28
CA THR A 107 -21.24 -11.66 7.69
C THR A 107 -20.11 -12.33 8.45
N ARG A 108 -19.69 -11.71 9.57
CA ARG A 108 -18.70 -12.32 10.45
C ARG A 108 -19.28 -13.63 11.04
N PRO A 109 -18.53 -14.74 11.02
CA PRO A 109 -18.95 -15.97 11.68
C PRO A 109 -19.23 -15.74 13.16
N ARG A 110 -20.11 -16.56 13.74
CA ARG A 110 -20.32 -16.56 15.20
C ARG A 110 -19.05 -17.01 15.90
N LYS A 111 -18.82 -16.48 17.11
CA LYS A 111 -17.71 -16.92 17.97
C LYS A 111 -17.85 -18.43 18.21
N PRO A 112 -16.85 -19.26 17.87
CA PRO A 112 -16.91 -20.70 18.11
C PRO A 112 -16.71 -21.01 19.60
N ASP A 113 -17.27 -22.13 20.06
CA ASP A 113 -17.13 -22.59 21.45
C ASP A 113 -15.69 -23.02 21.77
N ARG A 114 -14.97 -23.54 20.77
CA ARG A 114 -13.56 -23.97 20.87
C ARG A 114 -12.80 -23.48 19.65
N LEU A 115 -11.61 -22.91 19.88
CA LEU A 115 -10.73 -22.47 18.80
C LEU A 115 -9.93 -23.65 18.25
N ARG A 116 -9.99 -23.82 16.94
CA ARG A 116 -9.11 -24.70 16.16
C ARG A 116 -8.43 -23.81 15.14
N ILE A 117 -7.22 -23.38 15.49
CA ILE A 117 -6.48 -22.34 14.77
C ILE A 117 -5.55 -23.01 13.78
N TYR A 118 -5.65 -22.59 12.52
CA TYR A 118 -4.64 -22.87 11.51
C TYR A 118 -3.74 -21.64 11.37
N GLU A 119 -2.47 -21.79 11.74
CA GLU A 119 -1.46 -20.76 11.55
C GLU A 119 -0.95 -20.79 10.11
N ALA A 120 -0.91 -19.63 9.45
CA ALA A 120 -0.55 -19.55 8.05
C ALA A 120 0.24 -18.28 7.72
N HIS A 121 1.23 -18.46 6.88
CA HIS A 121 1.97 -17.39 6.24
C HIS A 121 1.68 -17.41 4.73
N ILE A 122 1.04 -16.36 4.22
CA ILE A 122 0.50 -16.33 2.85
C ILE A 122 1.60 -16.48 1.81
N GLY A 123 2.75 -15.83 2.02
CA GLY A 123 3.86 -15.80 1.06
C GLY A 123 4.52 -17.16 0.80
N ILE A 124 4.37 -18.16 1.68
CA ILE A 124 4.97 -19.50 1.54
C ILE A 124 3.91 -20.59 1.31
N ALA A 125 2.67 -20.20 1.05
CA ALA A 125 1.56 -21.13 1.02
C ALA A 125 1.43 -21.91 -0.30
N SER A 126 2.22 -21.59 -1.33
CA SER A 126 2.23 -22.32 -2.59
C SER A 126 3.32 -23.39 -2.60
N GLU A 127 3.10 -24.46 -3.37
CA GLU A 127 4.10 -25.50 -3.63
C GLU A 127 5.27 -25.00 -4.51
N ARG A 128 5.08 -23.86 -5.19
CA ARG A 128 6.11 -23.24 -6.03
C ARG A 128 7.10 -22.46 -5.17
N CYS A 129 8.36 -22.41 -5.64
CA CYS A 129 9.43 -21.61 -5.05
C CYS A 129 9.30 -20.12 -5.42
N GLU A 130 8.16 -19.52 -5.08
CA GLU A 130 7.85 -18.10 -5.32
C GLU A 130 7.05 -17.52 -4.14
N ILE A 131 7.00 -16.19 -4.03
CA ILE A 131 6.14 -15.54 -3.04
C ILE A 131 4.69 -15.70 -3.51
N SER A 132 3.93 -16.51 -2.79
CA SER A 132 2.52 -16.77 -3.08
C SER A 132 1.63 -15.54 -2.85
N THR A 133 0.44 -15.54 -3.45
CA THR A 133 -0.49 -14.40 -3.45
C THR A 133 -1.72 -14.63 -2.57
N TYR A 134 -2.33 -13.54 -2.09
CA TYR A 134 -3.62 -13.58 -1.39
C TYR A 134 -4.70 -14.34 -2.19
N ARG A 135 -4.72 -14.18 -3.52
CA ARG A 135 -5.66 -14.90 -4.40
C ARG A 135 -5.39 -16.40 -4.40
N TYR A 136 -4.12 -16.81 -4.53
CA TYR A 136 -3.75 -18.22 -4.48
C TYR A 136 -4.15 -18.86 -3.15
N PHE A 137 -3.84 -18.19 -2.03
CA PHE A 137 -4.24 -18.65 -0.69
C PHE A 137 -5.76 -18.82 -0.57
N THR A 138 -6.52 -17.84 -1.07
CA THR A 138 -7.99 -17.85 -1.03
C THR A 138 -8.58 -19.01 -1.83
N SER A 139 -8.09 -19.27 -3.05
CA SER A 139 -8.65 -20.29 -3.93
C SER A 139 -8.19 -21.71 -3.60
N ASN A 140 -6.96 -21.89 -3.12
CA ASN A 140 -6.35 -23.22 -2.98
C ASN A 140 -6.17 -23.68 -1.53
N ILE A 141 -5.95 -22.75 -0.61
CA ILE A 141 -5.56 -23.07 0.78
C ILE A 141 -6.75 -22.97 1.73
N LEU A 142 -7.58 -21.94 1.61
CA LEU A 142 -8.78 -21.81 2.46
C LEU A 142 -9.73 -23.03 2.41
N PRO A 143 -10.02 -23.65 1.25
CA PRO A 143 -10.84 -24.86 1.21
C PRO A 143 -10.22 -26.01 1.99
N ARG A 144 -8.90 -26.22 1.86
CA ARG A 144 -8.16 -27.27 2.59
C ARG A 144 -8.25 -27.08 4.09
N ILE A 145 -8.07 -25.86 4.58
CA ILE A 145 -8.17 -25.53 6.01
C ILE A 145 -9.57 -25.81 6.56
N ARG A 146 -10.60 -25.43 5.81
CA ARG A 146 -11.99 -25.73 6.15
C ARG A 146 -12.26 -27.23 6.20
N ASP A 147 -11.79 -27.98 5.20
CA ASP A 147 -12.06 -29.42 5.08
C ASP A 147 -11.33 -30.22 6.18
N GLN A 148 -10.21 -29.71 6.70
CA GLN A 148 -9.53 -30.22 7.89
C GLN A 148 -10.25 -29.88 9.21
N GLY A 149 -11.32 -29.09 9.17
CA GLY A 149 -12.15 -28.76 10.33
C GLY A 149 -11.63 -27.63 11.21
N TYR A 150 -10.64 -26.86 10.75
CA TYR A 150 -10.24 -25.63 11.44
C TYR A 150 -11.34 -24.57 11.33
N ASN A 151 -11.48 -23.73 12.36
CA ASN A 151 -12.52 -22.71 12.42
C ASN A 151 -11.97 -21.29 12.62
N SER A 152 -10.64 -21.15 12.69
CA SER A 152 -9.97 -19.87 12.88
C SER A 152 -8.63 -19.87 12.15
N LEU A 153 -8.25 -18.71 11.63
CA LEU A 153 -6.97 -18.49 10.95
C LEU A 153 -6.12 -17.55 11.81
N LEU A 154 -4.87 -17.92 12.04
CA LEU A 154 -3.84 -17.01 12.51
C LEU A 154 -2.98 -16.64 11.30
N LEU A 155 -3.24 -15.46 10.73
CA LEU A 155 -2.52 -14.96 9.56
C LEU A 155 -1.28 -14.18 9.99
N MET A 156 -0.13 -14.62 9.52
CA MET A 156 1.17 -14.02 9.79
C MET A 156 1.63 -13.16 8.63
N ALA A 157 2.58 -12.26 8.90
CA ALA A 157 3.23 -11.42 7.89
C ALA A 157 2.27 -10.58 7.03
N VAL A 158 1.17 -10.12 7.62
CA VAL A 158 0.17 -9.25 6.95
C VAL A 158 0.56 -7.78 7.06
N VAL A 159 1.15 -7.37 8.19
CA VAL A 159 1.69 -6.03 8.36
C VAL A 159 2.94 -5.92 7.48
N GLU A 160 3.06 -4.80 6.77
CA GLU A 160 4.18 -4.57 5.87
C GLU A 160 5.52 -4.66 6.62
N HIS A 161 6.45 -5.42 6.06
CA HIS A 161 7.79 -5.64 6.60
C HIS A 161 8.77 -5.67 5.42
N SER A 162 9.85 -4.88 5.49
CA SER A 162 10.77 -4.72 4.35
C SER A 162 11.70 -5.91 4.13
N TYR A 163 11.83 -6.79 5.12
CA TYR A 163 12.77 -7.90 5.11
C TYR A 163 12.01 -9.22 5.21
N TYR A 164 11.77 -9.88 4.08
CA TYR A 164 10.98 -11.12 4.02
C TYR A 164 11.42 -12.22 5.02
N PRO A 165 12.74 -12.47 5.25
CA PRO A 165 13.16 -13.45 6.25
C PRO A 165 12.90 -13.05 7.72
N SER A 166 12.34 -11.86 8.00
CA SER A 166 11.88 -11.51 9.36
C SER A 166 10.66 -12.30 9.81
N TRP A 167 9.99 -12.98 8.86
CA TRP A 167 8.77 -13.76 9.09
C TRP A 167 7.54 -12.93 9.48
N GLY A 168 7.51 -11.67 9.02
CA GLY A 168 6.37 -10.77 9.22
C GLY A 168 6.49 -9.87 10.41
#